data_AF-A0A1H7JUC3-F1
#
_entry.id   AF-A0A1H7JUC3-F1
#
_cell.length_a   1.000
_cell.length_b   1.000
_cell.length_c   1.000
_cell.angle_alpha   90.00
_cell.angle_beta   90.00
_cell.angle_gamma   90.00
#
_symmetry.space_group_name_H-M   'P 1'
#
loop_
_entity.id
_entity.type
_entity.pdbx_description
1 polymer ?
#
loop_
_entity_poly.entity_id
_entity_poly.type
_entity_poly.pdbx_seq_one_letter_code
_entity_poly.pdbx_strand_id
1 'polypeptide(L)'
;MGDDHADARQKTLGPGLHGGGGWAGYTAVASPGDLNGDGHDDLVARDTSGTLWFYAGRGNGRFAARVRIGGGWNGYTHLVGTGDLTGSGYGSLLAVDGAGVLWRYDGTGRGTFRARSEVSAGWGGDWGLF
;
A
#
# COMPACT_ATOMS: atom_id res chain seq x y z
N MET A 1 26.12 28.33 24.74
CA MET A 1 26.90 27.13 25.08
C MET A 1 25.89 26.05 25.46
N GLY A 2 25.59 25.16 24.50
CA GLY A 2 24.74 23.96 24.61
C GLY A 2 23.25 24.29 24.68
N ASP A 3 22.37 24.12 23.69
CA ASP A 3 22.12 22.90 22.89
C ASP A 3 22.10 21.69 23.85
N ASP A 4 20.99 20.98 24.07
CA ASP A 4 20.68 19.84 23.22
C ASP A 4 19.17 19.53 23.25
N HIS A 5 18.56 19.62 22.07
CA HIS A 5 17.29 19.01 21.77
C HIS A 5 17.43 17.48 21.93
N ALA A 6 16.79 16.92 22.96
CA ALA A 6 16.71 15.48 23.12
C ALA A 6 15.91 14.88 21.95
N ASP A 7 16.67 14.40 20.98
CA ASP A 7 16.33 13.66 19.78
C ASP A 7 15.37 12.49 20.09
N ALA A 8 14.12 12.62 19.65
CA ALA A 8 13.15 11.54 19.60
C ALA A 8 13.53 10.59 18.46
N ARG A 9 14.60 9.81 18.70
CA ARG A 9 15.08 8.77 17.79
C ARG A 9 14.00 7.70 17.62
N GLN A 10 13.54 7.58 16.37
CA GLN A 10 12.98 6.38 15.74
C GLN A 10 12.33 5.36 16.70
N LYS A 11 11.00 5.40 16.80
CA LYS A 11 10.25 4.18 17.14
C LYS A 11 10.34 3.22 15.97
N THR A 12 11.44 2.46 15.94
CA THR A 12 11.55 1.22 15.19
C THR A 12 10.39 0.33 15.62
N LEU A 13 9.38 0.18 14.77
CA LEU A 13 8.40 -0.89 14.94
C LEU A 13 9.11 -2.19 14.55
N GLY A 14 9.60 -2.89 15.57
CA GLY A 14 10.28 -4.17 15.42
C GLY A 14 9.37 -5.26 14.80
N PRO A 15 9.96 -6.40 14.40
CA PRO A 15 9.25 -7.47 13.70
C PRO A 15 8.29 -8.13 14.69
N GLY A 16 6.99 -7.84 14.57
CA GLY A 16 6.02 -8.39 15.51
C GLY A 16 4.60 -7.90 15.27
N LEU A 17 3.97 -8.38 14.19
CA LEU A 17 2.51 -8.53 14.18
C LEU A 17 2.21 -10.03 14.32
N HIS A 18 2.17 -10.52 15.57
CA HIS A 18 1.79 -11.91 15.85
C HIS A 18 0.27 -12.06 15.82
N GLY A 19 -0.23 -12.83 14.85
CA GLY A 19 -1.63 -13.23 14.74
C GLY A 19 -1.89 -14.19 13.58
N GLY A 20 -1.36 -15.42 13.68
CA GLY A 20 -1.67 -16.54 12.79
C GLY A 20 -0.88 -16.55 11.48
N GLY A 21 -0.33 -17.71 11.10
CA GLY A 21 0.52 -17.92 9.92
C GLY A 21 -0.07 -17.57 8.54
N GLY A 22 -1.24 -16.93 8.48
CA GLY A 22 -1.85 -16.43 7.25
C GLY A 22 -1.14 -15.21 6.64
N TRP A 23 -0.39 -14.44 7.44
CA TRP A 23 0.32 -13.24 6.95
C TRP A 23 1.72 -13.52 6.43
N ALA A 24 2.32 -14.67 6.77
CA ALA A 24 3.65 -15.05 6.27
C ALA A 24 3.69 -15.22 4.74
N GLY A 25 2.53 -15.44 4.11
CA GLY A 25 2.40 -15.50 2.66
C GLY A 25 2.42 -14.13 1.97
N TYR A 26 2.41 -13.02 2.72
CA TYR A 26 2.33 -11.66 2.19
C TYR A 26 3.65 -10.90 2.34
N THR A 27 4.05 -10.22 1.27
CA THR A 27 5.25 -9.37 1.22
C THR A 27 4.95 -7.88 1.29
N ALA A 28 3.68 -7.49 1.14
CA ALA A 28 3.20 -6.13 1.37
C ALA A 28 1.70 -6.12 1.67
N VAL A 29 1.25 -5.16 2.48
CA VAL A 29 -0.16 -4.87 2.76
C VAL A 29 -0.33 -3.35 2.80
N ALA A 30 -1.38 -2.83 2.17
CA ALA A 30 -1.71 -1.41 2.16
C ALA A 30 -3.22 -1.22 2.22
N SER A 31 -3.66 -0.09 2.78
CA SER A 31 -5.07 0.36 2.76
C SER A 31 -5.23 1.52 1.80
N PRO A 32 -5.78 1.32 0.59
CA PRO A 32 -6.07 2.41 -0.35
C PRO A 32 -7.18 3.35 0.12
N GLY A 33 -7.94 2.99 1.18
CA GLY A 33 -9.24 3.57 1.51
C GLY A 33 -10.37 2.74 0.92
N ASP A 34 -11.52 3.35 0.65
CA ASP A 34 -12.68 2.71 0.01
C ASP A 34 -12.44 2.45 -1.49
N LEU A 35 -12.12 1.21 -1.85
CA LEU A 35 -11.79 0.82 -3.22
C LEU A 35 -12.99 0.23 -3.98
N ASN A 36 -14.02 -0.24 -3.26
CA ASN A 36 -15.22 -0.86 -3.82
C ASN A 36 -16.48 0.03 -3.77
N GLY A 37 -16.39 1.23 -3.19
CA GLY A 37 -17.45 2.22 -3.09
C GLY A 37 -18.51 1.91 -2.03
N ASP A 38 -18.23 1.05 -1.05
CA ASP A 38 -19.18 0.66 -0.01
C ASP A 38 -19.12 1.53 1.26
N GLY A 39 -18.22 2.51 1.29
CA GLY A 39 -18.02 3.42 2.42
C GLY A 39 -17.16 2.83 3.53
N HIS A 40 -16.45 1.73 3.29
CA HIS A 40 -15.51 1.13 4.24
C HIS A 40 -14.09 1.08 3.70
N ASP A 41 -13.11 1.22 4.59
CA ASP A 41 -11.71 1.07 4.20
C ASP A 41 -11.41 -0.38 3.81
N ASP A 42 -10.80 -0.54 2.64
CA ASP A 42 -10.39 -1.82 2.08
C ASP A 42 -8.89 -2.06 2.22
N LEU A 43 -8.47 -3.31 2.03
CA LEU A 43 -7.05 -3.66 1.94
C LEU A 43 -6.69 -4.24 0.58
N VAL A 44 -5.44 -4.00 0.20
CA VAL A 44 -4.74 -4.81 -0.80
C VAL A 44 -3.51 -5.45 -0.18
N ALA A 45 -3.22 -6.68 -0.59
CA ALA A 45 -2.07 -7.42 -0.10
C ALA A 45 -1.37 -8.17 -1.23
N ARG A 46 -0.04 -8.05 -1.30
CA ARG A 46 0.80 -8.76 -2.27
C ARG A 46 1.36 -10.01 -1.63
N ASP A 47 1.13 -11.17 -2.25
CA ASP A 47 1.73 -12.42 -1.79
C ASP A 47 3.16 -12.62 -2.32
N THR A 48 3.86 -13.65 -1.82
CA THR A 48 5.24 -13.98 -2.24
C THR A 48 5.37 -14.32 -3.73
N SER A 49 4.28 -14.77 -4.38
CA SER A 49 4.25 -15.03 -5.83
C SER A 49 4.09 -13.77 -6.68
N GLY A 50 3.86 -12.61 -6.03
CA GLY A 50 3.59 -11.35 -6.72
C GLY A 50 2.13 -11.21 -7.18
N THR A 51 1.22 -11.99 -6.60
CA THR A 51 -0.22 -11.79 -6.81
C THR A 51 -0.72 -10.71 -5.88
N LEU A 52 -1.49 -9.75 -6.42
CA LEU A 52 -2.20 -8.76 -5.62
C LEU A 52 -3.62 -9.23 -5.33
N TRP A 53 -3.97 -9.18 -4.06
CA TRP A 53 -5.26 -9.58 -3.52
C TRP A 53 -6.00 -8.37 -2.96
N PHE A 54 -7.29 -8.29 -3.25
CA PHE A 54 -8.22 -7.34 -2.67
C PHE A 54 -8.97 -7.98 -1.48
N TYR A 55 -9.20 -7.20 -0.44
CA TYR A 55 -9.95 -7.56 0.75
C TYR A 55 -10.96 -6.46 1.05
N ALA A 56 -12.24 -6.75 0.79
CA ALA A 56 -13.32 -5.80 1.09
C ALA A 56 -13.47 -5.61 2.61
N GLY A 57 -13.45 -4.36 3.06
CA GLY A 57 -13.80 -3.98 4.41
C GLY A 57 -15.26 -4.30 4.73
N ARG A 58 -15.57 -4.58 6.00
CA ARG A 58 -16.96 -4.81 6.45
C ARG A 58 -17.44 -3.75 7.45
N GLY A 59 -16.69 -2.66 7.63
CA GLY A 59 -17.00 -1.58 8.58
C GLY A 59 -16.93 -1.98 10.06
N ASN A 60 -16.57 -3.22 10.39
CA ASN A 60 -16.55 -3.76 11.76
C ASN A 60 -15.18 -4.33 12.16
N GLY A 61 -14.11 -3.84 11.51
CA GLY A 61 -12.75 -4.32 11.72
C GLY A 61 -12.45 -5.70 11.13
N ARG A 62 -13.38 -6.26 10.33
CA ARG A 62 -13.18 -7.52 9.59
C ARG A 62 -13.18 -7.28 8.08
N PHE A 63 -12.60 -8.24 7.36
CA PHE A 63 -12.53 -8.24 5.90
C PHE A 63 -13.26 -9.45 5.32
N ALA A 64 -13.77 -9.31 4.10
CA ALA A 64 -14.30 -10.42 3.31
C ALA A 64 -13.18 -11.38 2.85
N ALA A 65 -13.59 -12.48 2.21
CA ALA A 65 -12.65 -13.37 1.56
C ALA A 65 -11.91 -12.62 0.43
N ARG A 66 -10.61 -12.92 0.29
CA ARG A 66 -9.76 -12.25 -0.69
C ARG A 66 -10.15 -12.55 -2.13
N VAL A 67 -9.99 -11.57 -3.01
CA VAL A 67 -10.19 -11.70 -4.46
C VAL A 67 -8.90 -11.35 -5.18
N ARG A 68 -8.48 -12.16 -6.16
CA ARG A 68 -7.29 -11.86 -6.97
C ARG A 68 -7.59 -10.71 -7.91
N ILE A 69 -6.77 -9.66 -7.89
CA ILE A 69 -6.94 -8.47 -8.73
C ILE A 69 -5.75 -8.16 -9.63
N GLY A 70 -4.66 -8.94 -9.53
CA GLY A 70 -3.55 -8.83 -10.48
C GLY A 70 -2.38 -9.78 -10.18
N GLY A 71 -1.45 -9.89 -11.13
CA GLY A 71 -0.16 -10.57 -10.96
C GLY A 71 1.00 -9.66 -11.35
N GLY A 72 2.23 -10.10 -11.12
CA GLY A 72 3.45 -9.33 -11.47
C GLY A 72 3.79 -8.21 -10.49
N TRP A 73 3.14 -8.14 -9.33
CA TRP A 73 3.35 -7.08 -8.34
C TRP A 73 4.68 -7.17 -7.59
N ASN A 74 5.47 -8.23 -7.81
CA ASN A 74 6.87 -8.31 -7.38
C ASN A 74 7.79 -7.34 -8.17
N GLY A 75 7.30 -6.74 -9.25
CA GLY A 75 7.99 -5.63 -9.91
C GLY A 75 8.00 -4.32 -9.12
N TYR A 76 7.23 -4.25 -8.01
CA TYR A 76 7.19 -3.09 -7.12
C TYR A 76 8.01 -3.33 -5.85
N THR A 77 8.73 -2.33 -5.39
CA THR A 77 9.48 -2.37 -4.11
C THR A 77 8.60 -1.90 -2.96
N HIS A 78 7.73 -0.91 -3.20
CA HIS A 78 6.86 -0.30 -2.19
C HIS A 78 5.43 -0.22 -2.70
N LEU A 79 4.46 -0.40 -1.78
CA LEU A 79 3.04 -0.15 -1.99
C LEU A 79 2.53 0.71 -0.83
N VAL A 80 1.88 1.83 -1.15
CA VAL A 80 1.34 2.77 -0.17
C VAL A 80 -0.07 3.14 -0.56
N GLY A 81 -1.03 2.86 0.31
CA GLY A 81 -2.40 3.32 0.12
C GLY A 81 -2.53 4.75 0.62
N THR A 82 -3.25 5.59 -0.14
CA THR A 82 -3.24 7.06 0.08
C THR A 82 -4.61 7.64 0.40
N GLY A 83 -5.67 6.81 0.47
CA GLY A 83 -7.03 7.33 0.36
C GLY A 83 -7.31 7.83 -1.07
N ASP A 84 -8.33 8.67 -1.24
CA ASP A 84 -8.65 9.26 -2.54
C ASP A 84 -7.73 10.46 -2.86
N LEU A 85 -6.61 10.17 -3.52
CA LEU A 85 -5.62 11.17 -3.93
C LEU A 85 -6.13 12.06 -5.09
N THR A 86 -7.23 11.67 -5.74
CA THR A 86 -7.65 12.24 -7.02
C THR A 86 -9.00 12.97 -6.98
N GLY A 87 -9.72 12.89 -5.85
CA GLY A 87 -11.09 13.41 -5.75
C GLY A 87 -12.12 12.57 -6.53
N SER A 88 -11.79 11.31 -6.82
CA SER A 88 -12.67 10.39 -7.57
C SER A 88 -13.79 9.79 -6.71
N GLY A 89 -13.69 9.90 -5.39
CA GLY A 89 -14.51 9.19 -4.42
C GLY A 89 -14.02 7.77 -4.10
N TYR A 90 -12.92 7.31 -4.70
CA TYR A 90 -12.38 5.96 -4.50
C TYR A 90 -10.90 5.97 -4.12
N GLY A 91 -10.51 4.98 -3.33
CA GLY A 91 -9.17 4.78 -2.82
C GLY A 91 -8.11 4.68 -3.91
N SER A 92 -6.96 5.28 -3.66
CA SER A 92 -5.79 5.30 -4.55
C SER A 92 -4.59 4.59 -3.91
N LEU A 93 -3.73 4.06 -4.76
CA LEU A 93 -2.50 3.37 -4.37
C LEU A 93 -1.32 3.99 -5.12
N LEU A 94 -0.24 4.24 -4.39
CA LEU A 94 1.08 4.54 -4.93
C LEU A 94 1.95 3.29 -4.89
N ALA A 95 2.75 3.10 -5.93
CA ALA A 95 3.68 1.99 -6.03
C ALA A 95 5.00 2.45 -6.64
N VAL A 96 6.12 2.06 -6.04
CA VAL A 96 7.47 2.31 -6.59
C VAL A 96 7.95 1.05 -7.27
N ASP A 97 8.30 1.11 -8.55
CA ASP A 97 8.81 -0.07 -9.27
C ASP A 97 10.30 -0.34 -8.99
N GLY A 98 10.81 -1.47 -9.49
CA GLY A 98 12.22 -1.83 -9.35
C GLY A 98 13.21 -0.88 -10.03
N ALA A 99 12.74 -0.01 -10.93
CA ALA A 99 13.54 1.05 -11.54
C ALA A 99 13.46 2.38 -10.77
N GLY A 100 12.71 2.42 -9.65
CA GLY A 100 12.51 3.64 -8.87
C GLY A 100 11.51 4.61 -9.49
N VAL A 101 10.63 4.16 -10.37
CA VAL A 101 9.53 4.98 -10.88
C VAL A 101 8.34 4.89 -9.93
N LEU A 102 7.84 6.04 -9.50
CA LEU A 102 6.61 6.17 -8.74
C LEU A 102 5.41 6.16 -9.68
N TRP A 103 4.53 5.19 -9.48
CA TRP A 103 3.29 5.01 -10.20
C TRP A 103 2.09 5.26 -9.29
N ARG A 104 1.04 5.87 -9.85
CA ARG A 104 -0.28 5.98 -9.22
C ARG A 104 -1.27 5.03 -9.85
N TYR A 105 -2.08 4.41 -9.00
CA TYR A 105 -3.18 3.53 -9.34
C TYR A 105 -4.47 4.08 -8.76
N ASP A 106 -5.39 4.46 -9.63
CA ASP A 106 -6.67 5.06 -9.24
C ASP A 106 -7.74 3.98 -9.09
N GLY A 107 -8.51 4.05 -8.01
CA GLY A 107 -9.61 3.12 -7.76
C GLY A 107 -10.71 3.19 -8.82
N THR A 108 -11.40 2.07 -8.99
CA THR A 108 -12.55 1.97 -9.91
C THR A 108 -13.90 2.05 -9.20
N GLY A 109 -13.92 2.04 -7.86
CA GLY A 109 -15.14 1.85 -7.08
C GLY A 109 -15.73 0.45 -7.21
N ARG A 110 -14.89 -0.54 -7.55
CA ARG A 110 -15.27 -1.95 -7.75
C ARG A 110 -14.24 -2.93 -7.18
N GLY A 111 -13.38 -2.47 -6.27
CA GLY A 111 -12.32 -3.29 -5.67
C GLY A 111 -11.12 -3.54 -6.58
N THR A 112 -10.98 -2.77 -7.67
CA THR A 112 -9.86 -2.86 -8.62
C THR A 112 -9.31 -1.48 -8.98
N PHE A 113 -8.15 -1.45 -9.65
CA PHE A 113 -7.52 -0.21 -10.11
C PHE A 113 -7.61 -0.04 -11.62
N ARG A 114 -7.56 1.23 -12.06
CA ARG A 114 -7.32 1.61 -13.45
C ARG A 114 -5.88 1.28 -13.88
N ALA A 115 -5.59 1.51 -15.15
CA ALA A 115 -4.22 1.50 -15.64
C ALA A 115 -3.36 2.51 -14.86
N ARG A 116 -2.13 2.12 -14.55
CA ARG A 116 -1.19 2.96 -13.81
C ARG A 116 -0.85 4.23 -14.57
N SER A 117 -0.63 5.32 -13.85
CA SER A 117 -0.11 6.58 -14.37
C SER A 117 1.24 6.88 -13.73
N GLU A 118 2.22 7.32 -14.52
CA GLU A 118 3.52 7.72 -13.99
C GLU A 118 3.36 9.04 -13.21
N VAL A 119 3.97 9.11 -12.02
CA VAL A 119 4.02 10.34 -11.22
C VAL A 119 5.40 11.00 -11.38
N SER A 120 6.47 10.23 -11.16
CA SER A 120 7.86 10.69 -11.29
C SER A 120 8.85 9.53 -11.22
N ALA A 121 10.08 9.73 -11.70
CA ALA A 121 11.19 8.79 -11.53
C ALA A 121 12.12 9.19 -10.38
N GLY A 122 13.04 8.31 -9.98
CA GLY A 122 14.12 8.61 -9.01
C GLY A 122 13.87 8.19 -7.56
N TRP A 123 12.84 7.38 -7.29
CA TRP A 123 12.47 6.88 -5.95
C TRP A 123 13.18 5.58 -5.56
N GLY A 124 14.14 5.13 -6.36
CA GLY A 124 14.85 3.85 -6.19
C GLY A 124 16.23 3.95 -5.50
N GLY A 125 16.65 5.16 -5.11
CA GLY A 125 17.89 5.38 -4.36
C GLY A 125 17.60 5.73 -2.90
N ASP A 126 18.49 5.29 -1.99
CA ASP A 126 18.51 5.76 -0.59
C ASP A 126 18.41 7.29 -0.58
N TRP A 127 17.50 7.81 0.24
CA TRP A 127 17.07 9.20 0.31
C TRP A 127 18.23 10.18 0.54
N GLY A 128 18.92 10.55 -0.54
CA GLY A 128 19.98 11.54 -0.56
C GLY A 128 19.44 12.93 -0.86
N LEU A 129 18.68 13.50 0.08
CA LEU A 129 18.50 14.95 0.21
C LEU A 129 18.47 15.29 1.70
N PHE A 130 19.62 15.22 2.37
CA PHE A 130 20.32 16.23 3.19
C PHE A 130 21.68 15.66 3.60
#